data_AF-A0A662JB85-F1
#
_entry.id   AF-A0A662JB85-F1
#
_cell.length_a   1.000
_cell.length_b   1.000
_cell.length_c   1.000
_cell.angle_alpha   90.00
_cell.angle_beta   90.00
_cell.angle_gamma   90.00
#
_symmetry.space_group_name_H-M   'P 1'
#
loop_
_entity.id
_entity.type
_entity.pdbx_description
1 polymer ?
#
loop_
_entity_poly.entity_id
_entity_poly.type
_entity_poly.pdbx_seq_one_letter_code
_entity_poly.pdbx_strand_id
1 'polypeptide(L)'
;MMKTSTVKLLRASANAFKLIWRRATVAIFFWLLSMIVAFYSAHIRADFINLLTTIVVGKGGPLRNLTILALILIVLWIADYLTNFIGEYSLQSLKPYTYRVLARQFVMKILRARRSSFLRSGDILARFVSDLDPLSEALGGLLTAL
;
A
#
# COMPACT_ATOMS: atom_id res chain seq x y z
N MET A 1 8.46 -30.81 -25.98
CA MET A 1 9.14 -29.50 -26.13
C MET A 1 8.38 -28.31 -25.48
N MET A 2 7.52 -28.54 -24.47
CA MET A 2 6.58 -27.53 -23.93
C MET A 2 7.07 -26.79 -22.65
N LYS A 3 8.18 -27.22 -22.03
CA LYS A 3 8.65 -26.69 -20.72
C LYS A 3 9.26 -25.28 -20.79
N THR A 4 9.81 -24.85 -21.92
CA THR A 4 10.57 -23.59 -22.03
C THR A 4 9.68 -22.34 -22.15
N SER A 5 8.45 -22.46 -22.68
CA SER A 5 7.52 -21.31 -22.77
C SER A 5 6.87 -20.99 -21.43
N THR A 6 6.47 -22.02 -20.67
CA THR A 6 5.85 -21.88 -19.34
C THR A 6 6.82 -21.27 -18.33
N VAL A 7 8.09 -21.68 -18.37
CA VAL A 7 9.14 -21.12 -17.50
C VAL A 7 9.42 -19.65 -17.82
N LYS A 8 9.42 -19.26 -19.10
CA LYS A 8 9.55 -17.84 -19.50
C LYS A 8 8.35 -17.01 -19.05
N LEU A 9 7.14 -17.57 -19.14
CA LEU A 9 5.91 -16.93 -18.68
C LEU A 9 5.96 -16.70 -17.17
N LEU A 10 6.26 -17.76 -16.40
CA LEU A 10 6.44 -17.70 -14.94
C LEU A 10 7.47 -16.66 -14.52
N ARG A 11 8.61 -16.59 -15.21
CA ARG A 11 9.65 -15.60 -14.90
C ARG A 11 9.21 -14.17 -15.19
N ALA A 12 8.45 -13.94 -16.26
CA ALA A 12 7.89 -12.62 -16.57
C ALA A 12 6.84 -12.18 -15.53
N SER A 13 5.95 -13.10 -15.14
CA SER A 13 4.95 -12.87 -14.08
C SER A 13 5.62 -12.63 -12.73
N ALA A 14 6.65 -13.39 -12.38
CA ALA A 14 7.41 -13.21 -11.13
C ALA A 14 8.11 -11.85 -11.06
N ASN A 15 8.66 -11.36 -12.18
CA ASN A 15 9.29 -10.04 -12.24
C ASN A 15 8.27 -8.90 -12.08
N ALA A 16 7.08 -9.03 -12.70
CA ALA A 16 5.99 -8.08 -12.50
C ALA A 16 5.50 -8.10 -11.05
N PHE A 17 5.32 -9.31 -10.47
CA PHE A 17 4.95 -9.50 -9.08
C PHE A 17 5.96 -8.88 -8.11
N LYS A 18 7.26 -9.07 -8.32
CA LYS A 18 8.32 -8.48 -7.47
C LYS A 18 8.24 -6.95 -7.42
N LEU A 19 7.88 -6.31 -8.53
CA LEU A 19 7.76 -4.85 -8.61
C LEU A 19 6.54 -4.34 -7.81
N ILE A 20 5.43 -5.07 -7.87
CA ILE A 20 4.19 -4.80 -7.11
C ILE A 20 4.44 -5.04 -5.63
N TRP A 21 5.11 -6.15 -5.30
CA TRP A 21 5.45 -6.55 -3.94
C TRP A 21 6.24 -5.48 -3.19
N ARG A 22 7.16 -4.78 -3.86
CA ARG A 22 7.92 -3.68 -3.24
C ARG A 22 7.03 -2.54 -2.74
N ARG A 23 5.93 -2.22 -3.43
CA ARG A 23 4.98 -1.20 -2.97
C ARG A 23 4.06 -1.75 -1.89
N ALA A 24 3.65 -3.01 -1.99
CA ALA A 24 2.88 -3.68 -0.95
C ALA A 24 3.66 -3.75 0.37
N THR A 25 4.97 -4.00 0.34
CA THR A 25 5.80 -3.98 1.55
C THR A 25 5.88 -2.61 2.21
N VAL A 26 5.82 -1.52 1.43
CA VAL A 26 5.77 -0.16 1.99
C VAL A 26 4.44 0.05 2.72
N ALA A 27 3.32 -0.34 2.11
CA ALA A 27 2.02 -0.28 2.77
C ALA A 27 1.99 -1.07 4.09
N ILE A 28 2.44 -2.32 4.06
CA ILE A 28 2.50 -3.20 5.25
C ILE A 28 3.38 -2.56 6.34
N PHE A 29 4.54 -1.99 5.96
CA PHE A 29 5.41 -1.30 6.90
C PHE A 29 4.71 -0.12 7.58
N PHE A 30 4.00 0.73 6.82
CA PHE A 30 3.27 1.87 7.38
C PHE A 30 2.08 1.45 8.25
N TRP A 31 1.41 0.35 7.91
CA TRP A 31 0.37 -0.25 8.75
C TRP A 31 0.93 -0.75 10.08
N LEU A 32 2.05 -1.48 10.07
CA LEU A 32 2.72 -1.92 11.30
C LEU A 32 3.17 -0.72 12.14
N LEU A 33 3.65 0.35 11.50
CA LEU A 33 4.02 1.57 12.18
C LEU A 33 2.80 2.26 12.84
N SER A 34 1.65 2.29 12.17
CA SER A 34 0.39 2.78 12.76
C SER A 34 -0.02 1.93 13.96
N MET A 35 0.10 0.60 13.92
CA MET A 35 -0.19 -0.25 15.09
C MET A 35 0.71 0.09 16.30
N ILE A 36 2.00 0.37 16.06
CA ILE A 36 2.93 0.79 17.12
C ILE A 36 2.50 2.15 17.69
N VAL A 37 2.16 3.12 16.83
CA VAL A 37 1.70 4.44 17.27
C VAL A 37 0.41 4.33 18.09
N ALA A 38 -0.55 3.52 17.64
CA ALA A 38 -1.79 3.27 18.35
C ALA A 38 -1.56 2.65 19.74
N PHE A 39 -0.63 1.69 19.84
CA PHE A 39 -0.24 1.09 21.12
C PHE A 39 0.30 2.12 22.11
N TYR A 40 1.23 2.98 21.69
CA TYR A 40 1.77 4.03 22.57
C TYR A 40 0.73 5.10 22.89
N SER A 41 -0.11 5.49 21.93
CA SER A 41 -1.20 6.46 22.12
C SER A 41 -2.15 6.03 23.24
N ALA A 42 -2.49 4.74 23.32
CA ALA A 42 -3.33 4.20 24.39
C ALA A 42 -2.69 4.33 25.78
N HIS A 43 -1.39 4.03 25.90
CA HIS A 43 -0.66 4.14 27.17
C HIS A 43 -0.54 5.59 27.63
N ILE A 44 -0.12 6.50 26.74
CA ILE A 44 -0.01 7.92 27.05
C ILE A 44 -1.38 8.53 27.40
N ARG A 45 -2.46 8.06 26.77
CA ARG A 45 -3.82 8.50 27.11
C ARG A 45 -4.24 8.06 28.52
N ALA A 46 -3.87 6.85 28.94
CA ALA A 46 -4.10 6.39 30.31
C ALA A 46 -3.34 7.27 31.32
N ASP A 47 -2.06 7.55 31.06
CA ASP A 47 -1.24 8.43 31.92
C ASP A 47 -1.81 9.84 32.00
N PHE A 48 -2.29 10.38 30.86
CA PHE A 48 -2.95 11.68 30.80
C PHE A 48 -4.21 11.72 31.68
N ILE A 49 -5.07 10.70 31.60
CA ILE A 49 -6.31 10.62 32.41
C ILE A 49 -5.97 10.49 33.90
N ASN A 50 -4.96 9.69 34.26
CA ASN A 50 -4.54 9.50 35.65
C ASN A 50 -4.04 10.82 36.26
N LEU A 51 -3.21 11.56 35.50
CA LEU A 51 -2.69 12.85 35.94
C LEU A 51 -3.80 13.92 36.03
N LEU A 52 -4.68 13.97 35.03
CA LEU A 52 -5.83 14.88 35.02
C LEU A 52 -6.71 14.64 36.25
N THR A 53 -7.01 13.38 36.55
CA THR A 53 -7.81 12.98 37.73
C THR A 53 -7.13 13.44 39.03
N THR A 54 -5.81 13.26 39.13
CA THR A 54 -5.02 13.67 40.31
C THR A 54 -5.09 15.19 40.53
N ILE A 55 -5.03 15.97 39.45
CA ILE A 55 -5.15 17.44 39.51
C ILE A 55 -6.56 17.85 39.93
N VAL A 56 -7.60 17.27 39.32
CA VAL A 56 -9.01 17.60 39.57
C VAL A 56 -9.44 17.27 41.00
N VAL A 57 -8.97 16.15 41.56
CA VAL A 57 -9.27 15.73 42.95
C VAL A 57 -8.47 16.54 43.99
N GLY A 58 -7.78 17.61 43.57
CA GLY A 58 -7.14 18.56 44.48
C GLY A 58 -5.82 18.07 45.09
N LYS A 59 -5.22 17.00 44.56
CA LYS A 59 -3.93 16.46 45.05
C LYS A 59 -2.70 17.24 44.53
N GLY A 60 -2.89 18.36 43.82
CA GLY A 60 -1.80 19.26 43.43
C GLY A 60 -0.83 18.67 42.40
N GLY A 61 -1.33 18.07 41.31
CA GLY A 61 -0.48 17.52 40.25
C GLY A 61 0.20 18.60 39.39
N PRO A 62 1.39 18.33 38.83
CA PRO A 62 2.12 19.29 38.00
C PRO A 62 1.43 19.53 36.65
N LEU A 63 0.83 20.72 36.46
CA LEU A 63 0.20 21.14 35.19
C LEU A 63 1.15 21.03 34.00
N ARG A 64 2.45 21.29 34.20
CA ARG A 64 3.48 21.11 33.18
C ARG A 64 3.49 19.70 32.59
N ASN A 65 3.38 18.66 33.42
CA ASN A 65 3.40 17.27 32.94
C ASN A 65 2.13 16.96 32.14
N LEU A 66 0.98 17.53 32.53
CA LEU A 66 -0.27 17.39 31.79
C LEU A 66 -0.16 18.02 30.40
N THR A 67 0.42 19.23 30.31
CA THR A 67 0.66 19.91 29.03
C THR A 67 1.62 19.11 28.14
N ILE A 68 2.68 18.53 28.71
CA ILE A 68 3.62 17.67 27.95
C ILE A 68 2.91 16.44 27.40
N LEU A 69 2.12 15.73 28.22
CA LEU A 69 1.36 14.56 27.76
C LEU A 69 0.34 14.93 26.67
N ALA A 70 -0.34 16.07 26.80
CA ALA A 70 -1.25 16.58 25.77
C ALA A 70 -0.52 16.84 24.43
N LEU A 71 0.65 17.48 24.48
CA LEU A 71 1.46 17.71 23.28
C LEU A 71 1.93 16.39 22.65
N ILE A 72 2.35 15.42 23.45
CA ILE A 72 2.72 14.08 22.95
C ILE A 72 1.52 13.42 22.26
N LEU A 73 0.32 13.47 22.84
CA LEU A 73 -0.88 12.92 22.24
C LEU A 73 -1.21 13.57 20.89
N ILE A 74 -1.04 14.89 20.76
CA ILE A 74 -1.21 15.60 19.48
C ILE A 74 -0.20 15.10 18.45
N VAL A 75 1.07 14.97 18.84
CA VAL A 75 2.13 14.46 17.95
C VAL A 75 1.83 13.03 17.51
N LEU A 76 1.40 12.16 18.43
CA LEU A 76 1.03 10.78 18.12
C LEU A 76 -0.18 10.71 17.19
N TRP A 77 -1.17 11.60 17.38
CA TRP A 77 -2.34 11.68 16.51
C TRP A 77 -1.96 12.10 15.08
N ILE A 78 -1.09 13.10 14.92
CA ILE A 78 -0.57 13.52 13.61
C ILE A 78 0.24 12.38 12.97
N ALA A 79 1.08 11.71 13.75
CA ALA A 79 1.89 10.60 13.28
C ALA A 79 1.00 9.45 12.78
N ASP A 80 -0.03 9.08 13.53
CA ASP A 80 -0.99 8.02 13.14
C ASP A 80 -1.76 8.38 11.87
N TYR A 81 -2.24 9.63 11.78
CA TYR A 81 -2.91 10.12 10.59
C TYR A 81 -2.01 10.02 9.35
N LEU A 82 -0.75 10.46 9.46
CA LEU A 82 0.20 10.41 8.35
C LEU A 82 0.58 8.98 7.97
N THR A 83 0.85 8.11 8.95
CA THR A 83 1.22 6.72 8.66
C THR A 83 0.06 5.96 8.02
N ASN A 84 -1.17 6.17 8.50
CA ASN A 84 -2.34 5.56 7.88
C ASN A 84 -2.58 6.10 6.48
N PHE A 85 -2.55 7.43 6.29
CA PHE A 85 -2.69 8.04 4.97
C PHE A 85 -1.67 7.50 3.96
N ILE A 86 -0.39 7.39 4.35
CA ILE A 86 0.66 6.86 3.47
C ILE A 86 0.45 5.36 3.20
N GLY A 87 0.03 4.59 4.21
CA GLY A 87 -0.29 3.16 4.09
C GLY A 87 -1.43 2.94 3.09
N GLU A 88 -2.56 3.60 3.31
CA GLU A 88 -3.75 3.54 2.43
C GLU A 88 -3.44 4.04 1.02
N TYR A 89 -2.76 5.18 0.89
CA TYR A 89 -2.37 5.70 -0.43
C TYR A 89 -1.46 4.71 -1.17
N SER A 90 -0.51 4.09 -0.45
CA SER A 90 0.37 3.08 -1.04
C SER A 90 -0.41 1.88 -1.55
N LEU A 91 -1.38 1.38 -0.77
CA LEU A 91 -2.28 0.29 -1.17
C LEU A 91 -3.13 0.68 -2.37
N GLN A 92 -3.89 1.78 -2.30
CA GLN A 92 -4.75 2.24 -3.38
C GLN A 92 -3.99 2.53 -4.68
N SER A 93 -2.71 2.93 -4.57
CA SER A 93 -1.85 3.13 -5.75
C SER A 93 -1.42 1.83 -6.45
N LEU A 94 -1.59 0.65 -5.84
CA LEU A 94 -1.13 -0.63 -6.38
C LEU A 94 -1.84 -1.00 -7.68
N LYS A 95 -3.18 -0.93 -7.75
CA LYS A 95 -3.94 -1.21 -8.97
C LYS A 95 -3.52 -0.32 -10.15
N PRO A 96 -3.58 1.03 -10.05
CA PRO A 96 -3.20 1.91 -11.16
C PRO A 96 -1.71 1.81 -11.52
N TYR A 97 -0.83 1.55 -10.54
CA TYR A 97 0.58 1.30 -10.83
C TYR A 97 0.78 0.01 -11.62
N THR A 98 0.12 -1.07 -11.20
CA THR A 98 0.18 -2.38 -11.86
C THR A 98 -0.34 -2.29 -13.28
N TYR A 99 -1.47 -1.61 -13.48
CA TYR A 99 -2.02 -1.34 -14.81
C TYR A 99 -0.98 -0.68 -15.73
N ARG A 100 -0.34 0.41 -15.28
CA ARG A 100 0.69 1.11 -16.09
C ARG A 100 1.88 0.22 -16.46
N VAL A 101 2.33 -0.62 -15.53
CA VAL A 101 3.45 -1.55 -15.77
C VAL A 101 3.06 -2.60 -16.81
N LEU A 102 1.89 -3.24 -16.65
CA LEU A 102 1.40 -4.24 -17.59
C LEU A 102 1.15 -3.64 -18.97
N ALA A 103 0.53 -2.46 -19.04
CA ALA A 103 0.26 -1.74 -20.29
C ALA A 103 1.56 -1.45 -21.05
N ARG A 104 2.58 -0.95 -20.35
CA ARG A 104 3.89 -0.68 -20.96
C ARG A 104 4.54 -1.95 -21.49
N GLN A 105 4.48 -3.06 -20.73
CA GLN A 105 5.03 -4.34 -21.19
C GLN A 105 4.27 -4.87 -22.42
N PHE A 106 2.95 -4.72 -22.46
CA PHE A 106 2.12 -5.14 -23.58
C PHE A 106 2.47 -4.36 -24.85
N VAL A 107 2.53 -3.03 -24.78
CA VAL A 107 2.92 -2.16 -25.91
C VAL A 107 4.33 -2.51 -26.40
N MET A 108 5.30 -2.68 -25.50
CA MET A 108 6.66 -3.05 -25.90
C MET A 108 6.74 -4.42 -26.57
N LYS A 109 5.89 -5.38 -26.19
CA LYS A 109 5.82 -6.68 -26.86
C LYS A 109 5.23 -6.57 -28.26
N ILE A 110 4.21 -5.72 -28.46
CA ILE A 110 3.66 -5.44 -29.79
C ILE A 110 4.70 -4.80 -30.70
N LEU A 111 5.39 -3.76 -30.22
CA LEU A 111 6.40 -3.06 -31.00
C LEU A 111 7.57 -3.97 -31.41
N ARG A 112 7.86 -5.00 -30.61
CA ARG A 112 8.91 -6.00 -30.90
C ARG A 112 8.41 -7.22 -31.68
N ALA A 113 7.09 -7.37 -31.87
CA ALA A 113 6.55 -8.48 -32.64
C ALA A 113 6.90 -8.30 -34.13
N ARG A 114 7.38 -9.37 -34.76
CA ARG A 114 7.72 -9.37 -36.19
C ARG A 114 6.46 -9.08 -37.00
N ARG A 115 6.53 -8.22 -38.02
CA ARG A 115 5.42 -7.84 -38.94
C ARG A 115 4.62 -9.03 -39.51
N SER A 116 5.16 -10.25 -39.47
CA SER A 116 4.54 -11.47 -39.97
C SER A 116 3.50 -12.11 -39.03
N SER A 117 3.36 -11.67 -37.77
CA SER A 117 2.26 -12.13 -36.92
C SER A 117 0.99 -11.35 -37.27
N PHE A 118 0.13 -11.97 -38.09
CA PHE A 118 -1.19 -11.51 -38.55
C PHE A 118 -2.20 -11.35 -37.38
N LEU A 119 -1.87 -10.56 -36.35
CA LEU A 119 -2.84 -10.19 -35.32
C LEU A 119 -3.60 -8.96 -35.82
N ARG A 120 -4.91 -9.10 -35.99
CA ARG A 120 -5.77 -7.96 -36.34
C ARG A 120 -5.68 -6.94 -35.20
N SER A 121 -5.60 -5.65 -35.55
CA SER A 121 -5.53 -4.57 -34.56
C SER A 121 -6.66 -4.64 -33.53
N GLY A 122 -7.85 -5.12 -33.93
CA GLY A 122 -8.99 -5.36 -33.04
C GLY A 122 -8.73 -6.43 -31.97
N ASP A 123 -8.05 -7.53 -32.29
CA ASP A 123 -7.75 -8.60 -31.32
C ASP A 123 -6.71 -8.13 -30.29
N ILE A 124 -5.75 -7.31 -30.74
CA ILE A 124 -4.74 -6.69 -29.87
C ILE A 124 -5.41 -5.71 -28.91
N LEU A 125 -6.32 -4.89 -29.43
CA LEU A 125 -7.06 -3.93 -28.62
C LEU A 125 -8.00 -4.63 -27.63
N ALA A 126 -8.67 -5.70 -28.08
CA ALA A 126 -9.54 -6.51 -27.23
C ALA A 126 -8.77 -7.11 -26.06
N ARG A 127 -7.59 -7.69 -26.30
CA ARG A 127 -6.73 -8.20 -25.20
C ARG A 127 -6.23 -7.10 -24.28
N PHE A 128 -5.88 -5.94 -24.83
CA PHE A 128 -5.43 -4.81 -24.02
C PHE A 128 -6.53 -4.28 -23.10
N VAL A 129 -7.77 -4.16 -23.60
CA VAL A 129 -8.88 -3.59 -22.83
C VAL A 129 -9.50 -4.65 -21.91
N SER A 130 -9.69 -5.88 -22.37
CA SER A 130 -10.38 -6.92 -21.60
C SER A 130 -9.49 -7.64 -20.58
N ASP A 131 -8.21 -7.88 -20.87
CA ASP A 131 -7.37 -8.68 -19.97
C ASP A 131 -6.65 -7.81 -18.93
N LEU A 132 -6.32 -6.56 -19.28
CA LEU A 132 -5.35 -5.77 -18.52
C LEU A 132 -5.92 -5.17 -17.24
N ASP A 133 -7.20 -4.76 -17.26
CA ASP A 133 -7.87 -4.24 -16.06
C ASP A 133 -8.11 -5.35 -15.02
N PRO A 134 -8.68 -6.53 -15.36
CA PRO A 134 -8.81 -7.65 -14.42
C PRO A 134 -7.47 -8.17 -13.90
N LEU A 135 -6.42 -8.20 -14.74
CA LEU A 135 -5.07 -8.56 -14.29
C LEU A 135 -4.51 -7.55 -13.30
N SER A 136 -4.75 -6.26 -13.51
CA SER A 136 -4.31 -5.21 -12.57
C SER A 136 -5.05 -5.30 -11.23
N GLU A 137 -6.31 -5.70 -11.26
CA GLU A 137 -7.13 -5.91 -10.09
C GLU A 137 -6.75 -7.19 -9.34
N ALA A 138 -6.51 -8.29 -10.04
CA ALA A 138 -6.04 -9.54 -9.43
C ALA A 138 -4.65 -9.38 -8.78
N LEU A 139 -3.76 -8.58 -9.37
CA LEU A 139 -2.39 -8.41 -8.88
C LEU A 139 -2.22 -7.27 -7.88
N GLY A 140 -3.00 -6.19 -8.00
CA GLY A 140 -2.90 -5.00 -7.16
C GLY A 140 -4.15 -4.68 -6.34
N GLY A 141 -5.33 -5.09 -6.80
CA GLY A 141 -6.63 -4.85 -6.17
C GLY A 141 -6.99 -5.84 -5.05
N LEU A 142 -6.51 -7.08 -5.14
CA LEU A 142 -6.70 -8.09 -4.08
C LEU A 142 -6.08 -7.67 -2.73
N LEU A 143 -5.02 -6.85 -2.76
CA LEU A 143 -4.40 -6.28 -1.57
C LEU A 143 -5.14 -5.03 -1.02
N THR A 144 -5.97 -4.38 -1.84
CA THR A 144 -6.78 -3.22 -1.41
C THR A 144 -8.17 -3.59 -0.91
N ALA A 145 -8.63 -4.82 -1.18
CA ALA A 145 -9.95 -5.32 -0.79
C ALA A 145 -9.95 -6.14 0.52
N LEU A 146 -8.77 -6.37 1.10
CA LEU A 146 -8.55 -6.98 2.42
C LEU A 146 -8.41 -5.88 3.47
#